data_AF-A0A372GJM8-F1
#
_entry.id   AF-A0A372GJM8-F1
#
_cell.length_a   1.000
_cell.length_b   1.000
_cell.length_c   1.000
_cell.angle_alpha   90.00
_cell.angle_beta   90.00
_cell.angle_gamma   90.00
#
_symmetry.space_group_name_H-M   'P 1'
#
loop_
_entity.id
_entity.type
_entity.pdbx_description
1 polymer ?
#
loop_
_entity_poly.entity_id
_entity_poly.type
_entity_poly.pdbx_seq_one_letter_code
_entity_poly.pdbx_strand_id
1 'polypeptide(L)'
;MPGLTIPEPQFPDDDGTADPRLCEALAGYAAGRVAAHTVLRRLRGVRLLVPMVAVLTEEEAAPPGGLRREKSSDMALPTLIGDDGRRGVLGFTCVETMKAWRADARPVAVRADEACRATLDEGADALVVDVAGPVPFAVDGMRLHMLAEGRPVPPPHEDPDVLAAVEAAFGTDQAVSGVRVTEGESTELAVRFAIVPGHDERRTVQRVSDRLAELLRGHIVGGVELSVTRRA
;
A
#
# COMPACT_ATOMS: atom_id res chain seq x y z
N MET A 1 0.05 -43.98 19.27
CA MET A 1 -0.29 -43.31 18.01
C MET A 1 -0.71 -41.89 18.36
N PRO A 2 0.05 -40.84 18.00
CA PRO A 2 -0.47 -39.49 18.08
C PRO A 2 -1.65 -39.39 17.10
N GLY A 3 -2.81 -38.95 17.56
CA GLY A 3 -3.99 -38.79 16.70
C GLY A 3 -3.72 -37.78 15.59
N LEU A 4 -4.19 -38.06 14.37
CA LEU A 4 -4.20 -37.06 13.31
C LEU A 4 -5.14 -35.93 13.72
N THR A 5 -4.58 -34.79 14.13
CA THR A 5 -5.33 -33.55 14.28
C THR A 5 -5.39 -32.89 12.90
N ILE A 6 -6.60 -32.69 12.37
CA ILE A 6 -6.80 -31.87 11.16
C ILE A 6 -6.58 -30.41 11.58
N PRO A 7 -5.68 -29.65 10.93
CA PRO A 7 -5.49 -28.24 11.23
C PRO A 7 -6.80 -27.46 11.05
N GLU A 8 -7.14 -26.61 12.02
CA GLU A 8 -8.27 -25.70 11.88
C GLU A 8 -7.97 -24.65 10.80
N PRO A 9 -8.95 -24.29 9.94
CA PRO A 9 -8.78 -23.19 9.00
C PRO A 9 -8.48 -21.88 9.73
N GLN A 10 -7.56 -21.07 9.19
CA GLN A 10 -7.23 -19.76 9.75
C GLN A 10 -8.45 -18.81 9.80
N PHE A 11 -9.41 -19.01 8.88
CA PHE A 11 -10.66 -18.24 8.80
C PHE A 11 -11.85 -19.20 8.64
N PRO A 12 -12.41 -19.74 9.73
CA PRO A 12 -13.49 -20.74 9.66
C PRO A 12 -14.82 -20.18 9.15
N ASP A 13 -15.08 -18.88 9.38
CA ASP A 13 -16.31 -18.18 9.00
C ASP A 13 -16.14 -17.32 7.73
N ASP A 14 -15.08 -17.54 6.95
CA ASP A 14 -14.83 -16.78 5.72
C ASP A 14 -15.85 -17.15 4.64
N ASP A 15 -16.78 -16.24 4.36
CA ASP A 15 -17.75 -16.34 3.27
C ASP A 15 -17.24 -15.79 1.94
N GLY A 16 -15.98 -15.34 1.90
CA GLY A 16 -15.34 -14.78 0.72
C GLY A 16 -15.75 -13.34 0.40
N THR A 17 -16.56 -12.70 1.25
CA THR A 17 -16.94 -11.29 1.11
C THR A 17 -15.88 -10.36 1.73
N ALA A 18 -15.93 -9.09 1.34
CA ALA A 18 -15.00 -8.08 1.84
C ALA A 18 -15.44 -7.54 3.21
N ASP A 19 -14.47 -7.19 4.05
CA ASP A 19 -14.75 -6.50 5.32
C ASP A 19 -15.48 -5.16 5.03
N PRO A 20 -16.71 -4.96 5.57
CA PRO A 20 -17.50 -3.78 5.26
C PRO A 20 -16.83 -2.45 5.64
N ARG A 21 -16.02 -2.44 6.71
CA ARG A 21 -15.29 -1.25 7.17
C ARG A 21 -14.12 -0.93 6.25
N LEU A 22 -13.49 -1.95 5.66
CA LEU A 22 -12.46 -1.75 4.63
C LEU A 22 -13.10 -1.23 3.32
N CYS A 23 -14.23 -1.79 2.90
CA CYS A 23 -14.97 -1.29 1.73
C CYS A 23 -15.37 0.18 1.88
N GLU A 24 -15.91 0.56 3.05
CA GLU A 24 -16.25 1.95 3.33
C GLU A 24 -15.04 2.88 3.24
N ALA A 25 -13.89 2.47 3.82
CA ALA A 25 -12.66 3.26 3.77
C ALA A 25 -12.11 3.39 2.34
N LEU A 26 -12.11 2.31 1.56
CA LEU A 26 -11.69 2.33 0.15
C LEU A 26 -12.59 3.24 -0.69
N ALA A 27 -13.91 3.14 -0.52
CA ALA A 27 -14.86 4.02 -1.20
C ALA A 27 -14.71 5.49 -0.78
N GLY A 28 -14.42 5.75 0.50
CA GLY A 28 -14.08 7.07 1.00
C GLY A 28 -12.80 7.62 0.37
N TYR A 29 -11.77 6.77 0.23
CA TYR A 29 -10.49 7.13 -0.35
C TYR A 29 -10.63 7.47 -1.84
N ALA A 30 -11.31 6.62 -2.62
CA ALA A 30 -11.58 6.87 -4.03
C ALA A 30 -12.38 8.16 -4.25
N ALA A 31 -13.26 8.52 -3.32
CA ALA A 31 -14.03 9.77 -3.36
C ALA A 31 -13.26 10.99 -2.82
N GLY A 32 -11.99 10.85 -2.40
CA GLY A 32 -11.21 11.92 -1.79
C GLY A 32 -11.77 12.43 -0.46
N ARG A 33 -12.53 11.60 0.27
CA ARG A 33 -13.15 11.94 1.56
C ARG A 33 -12.34 11.46 2.76
N VAL A 34 -11.48 10.47 2.58
CA VAL A 34 -10.53 10.00 3.60
C VAL A 34 -9.15 9.79 2.99
N ALA A 35 -8.10 10.01 3.79
CA ALA A 35 -6.72 9.78 3.37
C ALA A 35 -6.35 8.28 3.34
N ALA A 36 -5.28 7.93 2.60
CA ALA A 36 -4.72 6.58 2.53
C ALA A 36 -4.43 5.98 3.92
N HIS A 37 -4.05 6.81 4.90
CA HIS A 37 -3.85 6.39 6.29
C HIS A 37 -5.09 5.70 6.89
N THR A 38 -6.30 6.17 6.56
CA THR A 38 -7.55 5.56 7.03
C THR A 38 -7.73 4.15 6.46
N VAL A 39 -7.44 3.94 5.17
CA VAL A 39 -7.50 2.63 4.52
C VAL A 39 -6.51 1.67 5.17
N LEU A 40 -5.25 2.09 5.35
CA LEU A 40 -4.20 1.25 5.93
C LEU A 40 -4.52 0.82 7.37
N ARG A 41 -5.11 1.71 8.17
CA ARG A 41 -5.59 1.37 9.51
C ARG A 41 -6.72 0.33 9.51
N ARG A 42 -7.58 0.34 8.48
CA ARG A 42 -8.62 -0.67 8.29
C ARG A 42 -8.09 -1.97 7.73
N LEU A 43 -7.03 -1.93 6.94
CA LEU A 43 -6.41 -3.12 6.36
C LEU A 43 -5.77 -4.02 7.41
N ARG A 44 -5.26 -3.45 8.50
CA ARG A 44 -4.59 -4.20 9.57
C ARG A 44 -5.52 -5.27 10.16
N GLY A 45 -5.09 -6.54 10.07
CA GLY A 45 -5.82 -7.69 10.61
C GLY A 45 -7.02 -8.12 9.78
N VAL A 46 -7.30 -7.46 8.66
CA VAL A 46 -8.31 -7.90 7.69
C VAL A 46 -7.75 -9.07 6.88
N ARG A 47 -8.63 -10.01 6.56
CA ARG A 47 -8.39 -11.11 5.65
C ARG A 47 -8.27 -10.57 4.22
N LEU A 48 -7.22 -10.95 3.49
CA LEU A 48 -7.00 -10.69 2.06
C LEU A 48 -6.84 -12.01 1.29
N LEU A 49 -7.33 -12.03 0.05
CA LEU A 49 -7.20 -13.19 -0.84
C LEU A 49 -5.99 -12.94 -1.72
N VAL A 50 -4.96 -13.74 -1.52
CA VAL A 50 -3.83 -13.79 -2.45
C VAL A 50 -4.20 -14.78 -3.55
N PRO A 51 -4.19 -14.38 -4.83
CA PRO A 51 -4.54 -15.27 -5.92
C PRO A 51 -3.40 -16.25 -6.19
N MET A 52 -3.73 -17.53 -6.34
CA MET A 52 -2.79 -18.52 -6.85
C MET A 52 -3.26 -19.02 -8.20
N VAL A 53 -2.35 -19.08 -9.18
CA VAL A 53 -2.65 -19.52 -10.55
C VAL A 53 -1.74 -20.68 -10.93
N ALA A 54 -2.29 -21.63 -11.69
CA ALA A 54 -1.46 -22.69 -12.25
C ALA A 54 -0.66 -22.12 -13.44
N VAL A 55 0.64 -22.32 -13.43
CA VAL A 55 1.55 -22.01 -14.54
C VAL A 55 2.06 -23.32 -15.11
N LEU A 56 2.04 -23.41 -16.44
CA LEU A 56 2.62 -24.53 -17.17
C LEU A 56 4.11 -24.26 -17.31
N THR A 57 4.94 -25.07 -16.66
CA THR A 57 6.38 -25.10 -16.95
C THR A 57 6.60 -25.81 -18.29
N GLU A 58 7.45 -25.25 -19.15
CA GLU A 58 7.77 -25.82 -20.47
C GLU A 58 8.31 -27.27 -20.33
N GLU A 59 7.92 -28.15 -21.25
CA GLU A 59 8.39 -29.53 -21.32
C GLU A 59 9.91 -29.56 -21.57
N GLU A 60 10.69 -30.24 -20.73
CA GLU A 60 12.00 -30.75 -21.17
C GLU A 60 11.73 -31.74 -22.30
N ALA A 61 12.24 -31.45 -23.51
CA ALA A 61 12.10 -32.32 -24.66
C ALA A 61 12.66 -33.71 -24.34
N ALA A 62 11.77 -34.70 -24.19
CA ALA A 62 12.19 -36.06 -23.96
C ALA A 62 12.98 -36.58 -25.19
N PRO A 63 14.11 -37.28 -24.99
CA PRO A 63 14.83 -37.91 -26.08
C PRO A 63 13.92 -38.89 -26.85
N PRO A 64 14.15 -39.11 -28.16
CA PRO A 64 13.29 -39.98 -28.96
C PRO A 64 13.25 -41.40 -28.37
N GLY A 65 12.08 -41.80 -27.87
CA GLY A 65 11.82 -43.08 -27.19
C GLY A 65 11.48 -42.97 -25.69
N GLY A 66 11.57 -41.78 -25.09
CA GLY A 66 11.13 -41.53 -23.71
C GLY A 66 9.63 -41.29 -23.61
N LEU A 67 8.98 -41.87 -22.59
CA LEU A 67 7.61 -41.53 -22.20
C LEU A 67 7.52 -40.02 -21.95
N ARG A 68 6.56 -39.33 -22.58
CA ARG A 68 6.23 -37.92 -22.27
C ARG A 68 6.03 -37.82 -20.75
N ARG A 69 6.91 -37.09 -20.07
CA ARG A 69 6.84 -36.90 -18.63
C ARG A 69 5.60 -36.07 -18.31
N GLU A 70 4.86 -36.47 -17.29
CA GLU A 70 3.58 -35.87 -16.90
C GLU A 70 3.69 -34.35 -16.71
N LYS A 71 2.63 -33.67 -17.13
CA LYS A 71 2.42 -32.22 -17.07
C LYS A 71 2.46 -31.72 -15.62
N SER A 72 3.63 -31.35 -15.11
CA SER A 72 3.76 -30.67 -13.82
C SER A 72 3.12 -29.29 -13.93
N SER A 73 2.19 -28.97 -13.04
CA SER A 73 1.60 -27.62 -12.94
C SER A 73 2.12 -27.00 -11.66
N ASP A 74 2.92 -25.94 -11.80
CA ASP A 74 3.42 -25.20 -10.65
C ASP A 74 2.42 -24.11 -10.27
N MET A 75 2.16 -23.96 -8.98
CA MET A 75 1.29 -22.89 -8.47
C MET A 75 2.14 -21.64 -8.27
N ALA A 76 1.82 -20.56 -8.98
CA ALA A 76 2.55 -19.30 -8.89
C ALA A 76 1.74 -18.21 -8.20
N LEU A 77 2.45 -17.35 -7.47
CA LEU A 77 1.96 -16.07 -6.98
C LEU A 77 2.10 -15.03 -8.12
N PRO A 78 0.99 -14.53 -8.70
CA PRO A 78 1.05 -13.55 -9.75
C PRO A 78 1.61 -12.21 -9.25
N THR A 79 2.49 -11.62 -10.05
CA THR A 79 2.95 -10.23 -9.88
C THR A 79 2.60 -9.40 -11.11
N LEU A 80 2.28 -8.12 -10.92
CA LEU A 80 2.18 -7.11 -11.97
C LEU A 80 3.43 -6.24 -12.02
N ILE A 81 3.64 -5.60 -13.16
CA ILE A 81 4.64 -4.54 -13.33
C ILE A 81 3.87 -3.25 -13.60
N GLY A 82 4.05 -2.23 -12.75
CA GLY A 82 3.50 -0.91 -12.95
C GLY A 82 4.19 -0.18 -14.11
N ASP A 83 3.58 0.90 -14.61
CA ASP A 83 4.18 1.74 -15.66
C ASP A 83 5.51 2.39 -15.22
N ASP A 84 5.72 2.49 -13.91
CA ASP A 84 6.96 2.94 -13.27
C ASP A 84 8.02 1.81 -13.15
N GLY A 85 7.72 0.61 -13.65
CA GLY A 85 8.59 -0.56 -13.59
C GLY A 85 8.59 -1.29 -12.24
N ARG A 86 7.88 -0.79 -11.23
CA ARG A 86 7.79 -1.43 -9.91
C ARG A 86 6.94 -2.70 -9.98
N ARG A 87 7.32 -3.71 -9.19
CA ARG A 87 6.65 -5.00 -9.09
C ARG A 87 5.58 -4.95 -8.01
N GLY A 88 4.38 -5.44 -8.32
CA GLY A 88 3.27 -5.53 -7.37
C GLY A 88 2.78 -6.96 -7.17
N VAL A 89 2.69 -7.44 -5.93
CA VAL A 89 1.94 -8.66 -5.60
C VAL A 89 0.46 -8.33 -5.48
N LEU A 90 -0.40 -9.22 -5.94
CA LEU A 90 -1.85 -9.02 -5.91
C LEU A 90 -2.49 -9.50 -4.60
N GLY A 91 -3.42 -8.70 -4.09
CA GLY A 91 -4.35 -9.08 -3.02
C GLY A 91 -5.76 -8.63 -3.36
N PHE A 92 -6.76 -9.34 -2.85
CA PHE A 92 -8.17 -9.01 -3.10
C PHE A 92 -8.99 -9.02 -1.81
N THR A 93 -9.91 -8.07 -1.71
CA THR A 93 -10.81 -7.97 -0.54
C THR A 93 -11.94 -8.98 -0.61
N CYS A 94 -12.33 -9.47 -1.78
CA CYS A 94 -13.32 -10.54 -1.92
C CYS A 94 -13.09 -11.44 -3.14
N VAL A 95 -13.83 -12.56 -3.18
CA VAL A 95 -13.75 -13.52 -4.29
C VAL A 95 -14.22 -12.90 -5.61
N GLU A 96 -15.24 -12.04 -5.57
CA GLU A 96 -15.80 -11.40 -6.76
C GLU A 96 -14.75 -10.56 -7.49
N THR A 97 -14.04 -9.67 -6.78
CA THR A 97 -13.00 -8.81 -7.37
C THR A 97 -11.81 -9.63 -7.89
N MET A 98 -11.43 -10.69 -7.18
CA MET A 98 -10.40 -11.63 -7.63
C MET A 98 -10.81 -12.36 -8.92
N LYS A 99 -12.06 -12.82 -9.01
CA LYS A 99 -12.57 -13.54 -10.18
C LYS A 99 -12.81 -12.61 -11.37
N ALA A 100 -13.15 -11.35 -11.12
CA ALA A 100 -13.20 -10.31 -12.15
C ALA A 100 -11.82 -10.04 -12.76
N TRP A 101 -10.76 -10.08 -11.94
CA TRP A 101 -9.38 -10.04 -12.42
C TRP A 101 -9.03 -11.30 -13.24
N ARG A 102 -9.29 -12.49 -12.69
CA ARG A 102 -8.96 -13.75 -13.35
C ARG A 102 -9.83 -14.92 -12.88
N ALA A 103 -10.61 -15.48 -13.80
CA ALA A 103 -11.62 -16.50 -13.49
C ALA A 103 -11.05 -17.82 -12.92
N ASP A 104 -9.84 -18.24 -13.33
CA ASP A 104 -9.17 -19.46 -12.87
C ASP A 104 -8.33 -19.25 -11.59
N ALA A 105 -8.22 -18.03 -11.05
CA ALA A 105 -7.46 -17.75 -9.84
C ALA A 105 -8.06 -18.48 -8.62
N ARG A 106 -7.22 -19.16 -7.84
CA ARG A 106 -7.63 -19.86 -6.63
C ARG A 106 -7.33 -18.99 -5.41
N PRO A 107 -8.30 -18.78 -4.50
CA PRO A 107 -8.09 -17.93 -3.34
C PRO A 107 -7.21 -18.62 -2.31
N VAL A 108 -6.22 -17.90 -1.79
CA VAL A 108 -5.57 -18.21 -0.52
C VAL A 108 -5.87 -17.07 0.45
N ALA A 109 -6.69 -17.35 1.46
CA ALA A 109 -7.01 -16.39 2.51
C ALA A 109 -5.84 -16.27 3.48
N VAL A 110 -5.35 -15.05 3.67
CA VAL A 110 -4.27 -14.71 4.61
C VAL A 110 -4.62 -13.41 5.32
N ARG A 111 -3.98 -13.14 6.45
CA ARG A 111 -4.09 -11.82 7.08
C ARG A 111 -3.32 -10.79 6.24
N ALA A 112 -3.75 -9.54 6.28
CA ALA A 112 -3.08 -8.47 5.54
C ALA A 112 -1.58 -8.33 5.87
N ASP A 113 -1.19 -8.57 7.13
CA ASP A 113 0.22 -8.56 7.54
C ASP A 113 1.03 -9.71 6.91
N GLU A 114 0.40 -10.87 6.71
CA GLU A 114 1.01 -12.01 6.01
C GLU A 114 1.11 -11.74 4.49
N ALA A 115 0.10 -11.11 3.89
CA ALA A 115 0.16 -10.68 2.48
C ALA A 115 1.27 -9.63 2.25
N CYS A 116 1.43 -8.68 3.16
CA CYS A 116 2.52 -7.70 3.11
C CYS A 116 3.89 -8.39 3.24
N ARG A 117 4.01 -9.38 4.13
CA ARG A 117 5.25 -10.15 4.27
C ARG A 117 5.59 -10.95 3.02
N ALA A 118 4.60 -11.66 2.46
CA ALA A 118 4.77 -12.39 1.20
C ALA A 118 5.18 -11.46 0.04
N THR A 119 4.68 -10.23 0.03
CA THR A 119 5.10 -9.21 -0.95
C THR A 119 6.59 -8.90 -0.86
N LEU A 120 7.11 -8.71 0.36
CA LEU A 120 8.53 -8.45 0.60
C LEU A 120 9.39 -9.67 0.30
N ASP A 121 8.95 -10.86 0.69
CA ASP A 121 9.65 -12.12 0.43
C ASP A 121 9.82 -12.37 -1.07
N GLU A 122 8.83 -11.96 -1.88
CA GLU A 122 8.87 -12.06 -3.34
C GLU A 122 9.68 -10.96 -4.04
N GLY A 123 10.29 -10.07 -3.24
CA GLY A 123 11.06 -8.92 -3.72
C GLY A 123 10.21 -7.96 -4.56
N ALA A 124 8.92 -7.82 -4.23
CA ALA A 124 8.03 -6.87 -4.86
C ALA A 124 7.99 -5.55 -4.07
N ASP A 125 7.67 -4.46 -4.76
CA ASP A 125 7.67 -3.11 -4.21
C ASP A 125 6.35 -2.75 -3.51
N ALA A 126 5.25 -3.43 -3.88
CA ALA A 126 3.92 -3.10 -3.40
C ALA A 126 2.99 -4.33 -3.30
N LEU A 127 2.09 -4.30 -2.32
CA LEU A 127 0.88 -5.10 -2.32
C LEU A 127 -0.23 -4.29 -2.99
N VAL A 128 -0.75 -4.76 -4.12
CA VAL A 128 -1.81 -4.09 -4.88
C VAL A 128 -3.14 -4.80 -4.61
N VAL A 129 -4.00 -4.11 -3.86
CA VAL A 129 -5.31 -4.56 -3.44
C VAL A 129 -6.35 -4.20 -4.50
N ASP A 130 -7.19 -5.18 -4.88
CA ASP A 130 -8.35 -5.02 -5.77
C ASP A 130 -8.03 -4.33 -7.10
N VAL A 131 -7.02 -4.83 -7.82
CA VAL A 131 -6.60 -4.29 -9.13
C VAL A 131 -7.73 -4.26 -10.18
N ALA A 132 -8.73 -5.14 -10.05
CA ALA A 132 -9.92 -5.17 -10.91
C ALA A 132 -11.09 -4.31 -10.39
N GLY A 133 -10.87 -3.52 -9.34
CA GLY A 133 -11.85 -2.65 -8.73
C GLY A 133 -12.63 -3.31 -7.58
N PRO A 134 -13.58 -2.58 -6.97
CA PRO A 134 -14.04 -1.25 -7.40
C PRO A 134 -13.04 -0.11 -7.12
N VAL A 135 -12.12 -0.31 -6.17
CA VAL A 135 -11.09 0.68 -5.81
C VAL A 135 -9.73 -0.02 -5.72
N PRO A 136 -8.84 0.17 -6.70
CA PRO A 136 -7.47 -0.31 -6.57
C PRO A 136 -6.72 0.51 -5.52
N PHE A 137 -5.97 -0.16 -4.65
CA PHE A 137 -5.20 0.48 -3.59
C PHE A 137 -3.85 -0.20 -3.42
N ALA A 138 -2.77 0.58 -3.38
CA ALA A 138 -1.42 0.05 -3.19
C ALA A 138 -0.94 0.29 -1.74
N VAL A 139 -0.30 -0.74 -1.18
CA VAL A 139 0.49 -0.65 0.06
C VAL A 139 1.95 -0.80 -0.34
N ASP A 140 2.73 0.27 -0.23
CA ASP A 140 4.14 0.31 -0.60
C ASP A 140 4.97 1.08 0.45
N GLY A 141 6.24 1.33 0.14
CA GLY A 141 7.12 2.15 0.97
C GLY A 141 7.30 1.62 2.39
N MET A 142 7.45 2.53 3.37
CA MET A 142 7.63 2.11 4.76
C MET A 142 6.35 1.52 5.36
N ARG A 143 5.17 1.90 4.86
CA ARG A 143 3.87 1.33 5.28
C ARG A 143 3.78 -0.17 5.00
N LEU A 144 4.29 -0.64 3.87
CA LEU A 144 4.37 -2.07 3.55
C LEU A 144 5.20 -2.82 4.59
N HIS A 145 6.39 -2.30 4.92
CA HIS A 145 7.28 -2.89 5.93
C HIS A 145 6.64 -2.91 7.31
N MET A 146 6.03 -1.79 7.74
CA MET A 146 5.35 -1.70 9.03
C MET A 146 4.18 -2.69 9.14
N LEU A 147 3.37 -2.83 8.08
CA LEU A 147 2.28 -3.80 8.06
C LEU A 147 2.78 -5.24 8.04
N ALA A 148 3.86 -5.54 7.30
CA ALA A 148 4.49 -6.86 7.31
C ALA A 148 5.06 -7.24 8.69
N GLU A 149 5.50 -6.26 9.48
CA GLU A 149 5.92 -6.43 10.87
C GLU A 149 4.74 -6.50 11.86
N GLY A 150 3.49 -6.35 11.38
CA GLY A 150 2.30 -6.29 12.23
C GLY A 150 2.21 -5.01 13.07
N ARG A 151 3.01 -4.00 12.76
CA ARG A 151 3.05 -2.72 13.47
C ARG A 151 1.89 -1.83 13.05
N PRO A 152 1.39 -0.95 13.95
CA PRO A 152 0.43 0.06 13.56
C PRO A 152 1.05 1.05 12.57
N VAL A 153 0.25 1.52 11.62
CA VAL A 153 0.63 2.66 10.79
C VAL A 153 0.59 3.94 11.65
N PRO A 154 1.69 4.71 11.72
CA PRO A 154 1.78 5.93 12.53
C PRO A 154 0.83 7.02 12.01
N PRO A 155 0.45 8.00 12.85
CA PRO A 155 -0.29 9.16 12.39
C PRO A 155 0.51 9.94 11.33
N PRO A 156 -0.15 10.76 10.49
CA PRO A 156 0.53 11.39 9.34
C PRO A 156 1.79 12.21 9.68
N HIS A 157 1.82 12.90 10.82
CA HIS A 157 2.97 13.70 11.25
C HIS A 157 4.16 12.86 11.75
N GLU A 158 3.99 11.55 11.94
CA GLU A 158 5.04 10.59 12.31
C GLU A 158 5.29 9.56 11.18
N ASP A 159 4.56 9.66 10.08
CA ASP A 159 4.62 8.70 8.98
C ASP A 159 5.85 8.94 8.09
N PRO A 160 6.79 7.98 8.00
CA PRO A 160 8.05 8.20 7.28
C PRO A 160 7.86 8.57 5.81
N ASP A 161 6.82 8.05 5.15
CA ASP A 161 6.55 8.35 3.74
C ASP A 161 5.99 9.79 3.60
N VAL A 162 5.17 10.25 4.57
CA VAL A 162 4.71 11.65 4.64
C VAL A 162 5.87 12.60 4.94
N LEU A 163 6.72 12.24 5.90
CA LEU A 163 7.89 13.03 6.26
C LEU A 163 8.87 13.17 5.09
N ALA A 164 9.09 12.10 4.33
CA ALA A 164 9.90 12.13 3.11
C ALA A 164 9.27 13.02 2.03
N ALA A 165 7.95 12.99 1.85
CA ALA A 165 7.24 13.87 0.93
C ALA A 165 7.36 15.35 1.32
N VAL A 166 7.24 15.67 2.62
CA VAL A 166 7.50 17.01 3.14
C VAL A 166 8.97 17.40 2.88
N GLU A 167 9.92 16.54 3.23
CA GLU A 167 11.34 16.80 2.97
C GLU A 167 11.61 17.07 1.50
N ALA A 168 11.04 16.30 0.57
CA ALA A 168 11.18 16.53 -0.87
C ALA A 168 10.59 17.89 -1.32
N ALA A 169 9.45 18.30 -0.74
CA ALA A 169 8.83 19.57 -1.06
C ALA A 169 9.71 20.78 -0.68
N PHE A 170 10.41 20.69 0.46
CA PHE A 170 11.24 21.76 1.01
C PHE A 170 12.73 21.67 0.67
N GLY A 171 13.27 20.46 0.51
CA GLY A 171 14.72 20.19 0.41
C GLY A 171 15.39 20.78 -0.83
N THR A 172 14.60 21.18 -1.82
CA THR A 172 15.10 21.86 -3.03
C THR A 172 15.05 23.39 -2.92
N ASP A 173 14.59 23.95 -1.80
CA ASP A 173 14.33 25.37 -1.64
C ASP A 173 15.32 26.07 -0.69
N GLN A 174 16.28 26.78 -1.27
CA GLN A 174 17.28 27.54 -0.50
C GLN A 174 16.70 28.72 0.30
N ALA A 175 15.44 29.10 0.03
CA ALA A 175 14.75 30.17 0.74
C ALA A 175 14.17 29.70 2.10
N VAL A 176 14.21 28.41 2.40
CA VAL A 176 13.59 27.84 3.60
C VAL A 176 14.64 27.24 4.55
N SER A 177 14.39 27.35 5.85
CA SER A 177 15.16 26.68 6.89
C SER A 177 14.27 26.21 8.04
N GLY A 178 14.77 25.28 8.85
CA GLY A 178 14.11 24.90 10.11
C GLY A 178 12.75 24.23 9.95
N VAL A 179 12.56 23.40 8.91
CA VAL A 179 11.31 22.67 8.68
C VAL A 179 11.03 21.71 9.84
N ARG A 180 9.80 21.76 10.35
CA ARG A 180 9.27 20.92 11.41
C ARG A 180 7.86 20.49 11.06
N VAL A 181 7.59 19.21 11.23
CA VAL A 181 6.27 18.61 11.02
C VAL A 181 5.68 18.26 12.38
N THR A 182 4.43 18.61 12.61
CA THR A 182 3.68 18.31 13.82
C THR A 182 2.25 17.89 13.49
N GLU A 183 1.53 17.38 14.48
CA GLU A 183 0.07 17.28 14.41
C GLU A 183 -0.54 18.66 14.10
N GLY A 184 -1.55 18.70 13.23
CA GLY A 184 -2.28 19.92 12.91
C GLY A 184 -3.33 20.23 13.99
N GLU A 185 -3.63 21.50 14.19
CA GLU A 185 -4.63 21.91 15.19
C GLU A 185 -6.06 21.71 14.67
N SER A 186 -6.25 21.95 13.37
CA SER A 186 -7.53 21.85 12.65
C SER A 186 -7.43 21.02 11.36
N THR A 187 -6.23 20.54 11.04
CA THR A 187 -5.89 19.78 9.82
C THR A 187 -5.12 18.51 10.19
N GLU A 188 -4.87 17.63 9.22
CA GLU A 188 -4.14 16.37 9.47
C GLU A 188 -2.64 16.58 9.76
N LEU A 189 -2.08 17.72 9.33
CA LEU A 189 -0.65 17.98 9.35
C LEU A 189 -0.38 19.48 9.51
N ALA A 190 0.53 19.85 10.40
CA ALA A 190 1.10 21.20 10.43
C ALA A 190 2.58 21.16 10.04
N VAL A 191 2.98 22.06 9.15
CA VAL A 191 4.38 22.26 8.76
C VAL A 191 4.82 23.68 9.08
N ARG A 192 5.80 23.79 9.97
CA ARG A 192 6.39 25.05 10.43
C ARG A 192 7.79 25.20 9.85
N PHE A 193 8.09 26.38 9.32
CA PHE A 193 9.40 26.66 8.71
C PHE A 193 9.76 28.14 8.79
N ALA A 194 11.04 28.49 8.63
CA ALA A 194 11.52 29.86 8.57
C ALA A 194 11.94 30.24 7.15
N ILE A 195 11.74 31.51 6.79
CA ILE A 195 12.26 32.08 5.55
C ILE A 195 13.68 32.61 5.79
N VAL A 196 14.61 32.21 4.93
CA VAL A 196 15.98 32.72 4.93
C VAL A 196 15.98 34.20 4.54
N PRO A 197 16.68 35.10 5.28
CA PRO A 197 16.73 36.52 4.97
C PRO A 197 17.06 36.82 3.51
N GLY A 198 16.41 37.85 2.95
CA GLY A 198 16.59 38.26 1.55
C GLY A 198 15.72 37.53 0.53
N HIS A 199 14.92 36.53 0.96
CA HIS A 199 13.95 35.85 0.11
C HIS A 199 12.53 36.40 0.28
N ASP A 200 11.74 36.31 -0.79
CA ASP A 200 10.33 36.70 -0.79
C ASP A 200 9.47 35.63 -0.08
N GLU A 201 8.86 35.99 1.05
CA GLU A 201 8.02 35.11 1.85
C GLU A 201 6.83 34.57 1.05
N ARG A 202 6.06 35.45 0.39
CA ARG A 202 4.83 35.06 -0.32
C ARG A 202 5.12 34.10 -1.46
N ARG A 203 6.15 34.40 -2.26
CA ARG A 203 6.56 33.56 -3.39
C ARG A 203 7.13 32.21 -2.92
N THR A 204 7.82 32.19 -1.78
CA THR A 204 8.36 30.96 -1.20
C THR A 204 7.24 30.09 -0.65
N VAL A 205 6.33 30.65 0.15
CA VAL A 205 5.15 29.95 0.69
C VAL A 205 4.31 29.34 -0.44
N GLN A 206 4.01 30.10 -1.50
CA GLN A 206 3.24 29.57 -2.64
C GLN A 206 3.94 28.37 -3.29
N ARG A 207 5.25 28.48 -3.55
CA ARG A 207 6.03 27.42 -4.19
C ARG A 207 6.07 26.13 -3.37
N VAL A 208 6.30 26.22 -2.06
CA VAL A 208 6.31 25.03 -1.20
C VAL A 208 4.90 24.46 -1.01
N SER A 209 3.87 25.32 -0.95
CA SER A 209 2.47 24.89 -0.90
C SER A 209 2.07 24.09 -2.14
N ASP A 210 2.44 24.55 -3.34
CA ASP A 210 2.13 23.86 -4.59
C ASP A 210 2.79 22.48 -4.65
N ARG A 211 4.07 22.40 -4.22
CA ARG A 211 4.81 21.13 -4.15
C ARG A 211 4.25 20.17 -3.11
N LEU A 212 3.86 20.67 -1.94
CA LEU A 212 3.22 19.85 -0.90
C LEU A 212 1.88 19.31 -1.39
N ALA A 213 1.07 20.13 -2.06
CA ALA A 213 -0.22 19.69 -2.61
C ALA A 213 -0.05 18.60 -3.68
N GLU A 214 1.04 18.64 -4.45
CA GLU A 214 1.40 17.58 -5.40
C GLU A 214 1.87 16.31 -4.68
N LEU A 215 2.86 16.42 -3.80
CA LEU A 215 3.55 15.28 -3.18
C LEU A 215 2.73 14.58 -2.08
N LEU A 216 1.81 15.29 -1.42
CA LEU A 216 0.95 14.72 -0.37
C LEU A 216 -0.42 14.26 -0.89
N ARG A 217 -0.65 14.32 -2.21
CA ARG A 217 -1.91 13.88 -2.82
C ARG A 217 -2.21 12.42 -2.44
N GLY A 218 -3.41 12.16 -1.94
CA GLY A 218 -3.85 10.83 -1.48
C GLY A 218 -3.33 10.45 -0.10
N HIS A 219 -2.21 11.00 0.36
CA HIS A 219 -1.68 10.81 1.72
C HIS A 219 -2.40 11.67 2.75
N ILE A 220 -2.85 12.87 2.37
CA ILE A 220 -3.53 13.85 3.22
C ILE A 220 -4.78 14.36 2.50
N VAL A 221 -5.91 14.43 3.21
CA VAL A 221 -7.20 14.93 2.69
C VAL A 221 -7.75 16.10 3.53
N GLY A 222 -7.58 16.06 4.85
CA GLY A 222 -8.00 17.08 5.81
C GLY A 222 -7.11 18.34 5.85
N GLY A 223 -6.30 18.56 4.82
CA GLY A 223 -5.48 19.77 4.66
C GLY A 223 -4.14 19.75 5.38
N VAL A 224 -3.34 20.79 5.10
CA VAL A 224 -2.04 21.04 5.72
C VAL A 224 -1.98 22.49 6.20
N GLU A 225 -1.72 22.70 7.49
CA GLU A 225 -1.44 24.01 8.06
C GLU A 225 0.01 24.42 7.76
N LEU A 226 0.20 25.56 7.08
CA LEU A 226 1.53 26.12 6.82
C LEU A 226 1.75 27.37 7.66
N SER A 227 2.85 27.39 8.43
CA SER A 227 3.18 28.50 9.30
C SER A 227 4.64 28.93 9.17
N VAL A 228 4.85 30.23 8.90
CA VAL A 228 6.19 30.82 8.88
C VAL A 228 6.59 31.25 10.29
N THR A 229 7.64 30.66 10.82
CA THR A 229 8.24 31.08 12.09
C THR A 229 9.21 32.22 11.86
N ARG A 230 9.01 33.34 12.56
CA ARG A 230 9.99 34.42 12.65
C ARG A 230 10.91 34.11 13.83
N ARG A 231 12.22 33.98 13.58
CA ARG A 231 13.19 34.02 14.69
C ARG A 231 13.08 35.40 15.32
N ALA A 232 12.75 35.44 16.61
CA ALA A 232 12.82 36.64 17.43
C ALA A 232 14.28 37.10 17.59
#